data_AF-A0A382A6V7-F1
#
_entry.id   AF-A0A382A6V7-F1
#
_cell.length_a   1.000
_cell.length_b   1.000
_cell.length_c   1.000
_cell.angle_alpha   90.00
_cell.angle_beta   90.00
_cell.angle_gamma   90.00
#
_symmetry.space_group_name_H-M   'P 1'
#
loop_
_entity.id
_entity.type
_entity.pdbx_description
1 polymer ?
#
loop_
_entity_poly.entity_id
_entity_poly.type
_entity_poly.pdbx_seq_one_letter_code
_entity_poly.pdbx_strand_id
1 'polypeptide(L)' 'MPGTARIEVNDKSIELPLVVGSEGETGIDIGKLRAETKSITLDPGFVNT' A
#
# COMPACT_ATOMS: atom_id res chain seq x y z
N MET A 1 -8.08 15.16 4.94
CA MET A 1 -7.65 14.67 3.61
C MET A 1 -6.97 13.34 3.83
N PRO A 2 -7.24 12.29 3.04
CA PRO A 2 -6.44 11.08 3.15
C PRO A 2 -4.99 11.45 2.81
N GLY A 3 -4.06 11.14 3.72
CA GLY A 3 -2.63 11.37 3.49
C GLY A 3 -2.07 10.37 2.49
N THR A 4 -0.75 10.36 2.33
CA THR A 4 -0.03 9.33 1.59
C THR A 4 0.86 8.54 2.53
N ALA A 5 1.02 7.24 2.27
CA ALA A 5 2.07 6.41 2.83
C ALA A 5 3.27 6.46 1.89
N ARG A 6 4.45 6.68 2.47
CA ARG A 6 5.72 6.53 1.74
C ARG A 6 6.22 5.11 1.90
N ILE A 7 6.45 4.41 0.79
CA ILE A 7 7.05 3.07 0.78
C ILE A 7 8.40 3.13 0.09
N GLU A 8 9.43 2.64 0.79
CA GLU A 8 10.77 2.44 0.25
C GLU A 8 11.02 0.95 0.02
N VAL A 9 11.31 0.56 -1.22
CA VAL A 9 11.67 -0.82 -1.57
C VAL A 9 12.85 -0.80 -2.54
N ASN A 10 13.96 -1.41 -2.12
CA ASN A 10 15.25 -1.31 -2.82
C ASN A 10 15.60 0.17 -3.05
N ASP A 11 15.92 0.55 -4.29
CA ASP A 11 16.30 1.91 -4.68
C ASP A 11 15.11 2.79 -5.09
N LYS A 12 13.87 2.40 -4.73
CA LYS A 12 12.64 3.12 -5.10
C LYS A 12 11.90 3.61 -3.89
N SER A 13 11.47 4.86 -3.95
CA SER A 13 10.59 5.51 -2.97
C SER A 13 9.33 5.96 -3.70
N ILE A 14 8.17 5.49 -3.26
CA ILE A 14 6.87 5.82 -3.85
C ILE A 14 5.91 6.34 -2.79
N GLU A 15 4.93 7.13 -3.22
CA GLU A 15 3.81 7.55 -2.38
C GLU A 15 2.53 6.87 -2.82
N LEU A 16 1.86 6.23 -1.88
CA LEU A 16 0.60 5.54 -2.09
C LEU A 16 -0.52 6.21 -1.27
N PRO A 17 -1.74 6.33 -1.80
CA PRO A 17 -2.86 6.91 -1.06
C PRO A 17 -3.18 6.13 0.21
N LEU A 18 -3.51 6.86 1.28
CA LEU A 18 -4.20 6.28 2.42
C LEU A 18 -5.70 6.23 2.16
N VAL A 19 -6.34 5.15 2.60
CA VAL A 19 -7.79 4.95 2.56
C VAL A 19 -8.29 4.55 3.95
N VAL A 20 -9.59 4.64 4.18
CA VAL A 20 -10.22 4.14 5.41
C VAL A 20 -10.93 2.83 5.06
N GLY A 21 -10.56 1.76 5.77
CA GLY A 21 -11.15 0.44 5.62
C GLY A 21 -12.49 0.30 6.34
N SER A 22 -13.12 -0.87 6.22
CA SER A 22 -14.50 -1.08 6.70
C SER A 22 -14.64 -1.09 8.21
N GLU A 23 -13.56 -1.36 8.95
CA GLU A 23 -13.53 -1.34 10.42
C GLU A 23 -12.91 -0.03 10.95
N GLY A 24 -12.68 0.97 10.09
CA GLY A 24 -12.10 2.27 10.45
C GLY A 24 -10.57 2.30 10.46
N GLU A 25 -9.92 1.24 10.00
CA GLU A 25 -8.48 1.10 9.85
C GLU A 25 -7.93 1.98 8.73
N THR A 26 -6.66 2.39 8.86
CA THR A 26 -5.95 3.04 7.77
C THR A 26 -5.43 1.98 6.80
N GLY A 27 -6.00 1.94 5.60
CA GLY A 27 -5.52 1.12 4.48
C GLY A 27 -4.55 1.88 3.60
N ILE A 28 -3.72 1.15 2.86
CA ILE A 28 -2.83 1.70 1.84
C ILE A 28 -3.31 1.19 0.48
N ASP A 29 -3.64 2.09 -0.45
CA ASP A 29 -3.99 1.69 -1.82
C ASP A 29 -2.72 1.28 -2.58
N ILE A 30 -2.51 -0.04 -2.67
CA ILE A 30 -1.35 -0.65 -3.33
C ILE A 30 -1.52 -0.81 -4.86
N GLY A 31 -2.54 -0.21 -5.48
CA GLY A 31 -2.83 -0.37 -6.92
C GLY A 31 -1.65 -0.03 -7.84
N LYS A 32 -0.76 0.89 -7.41
CA LYS A 32 0.44 1.28 -8.15
C LYS A 32 1.72 0.54 -7.73
N LEU A 33 1.71 -0.16 -6.59
CA LEU A 33 2.90 -0.75 -5.96
C LEU A 33 3.70 -1.61 -6.94
N ARG A 34 3.03 -2.58 -7.59
CA ARG A 34 3.70 -3.52 -8.51
C ARG A 34 4.20 -2.85 -9.79
N ALA A 35 3.45 -1.88 -10.32
CA ALA A 35 3.83 -1.17 -11.53
C ALA A 35 5.10 -0.33 -11.30
N GLU A 36 5.17 0.36 -10.16
CA GLU A 36 6.27 1.27 -9.84
C GLU A 36 7.49 0.54 -9.26
N THR A 37 7.29 -0.44 -8.38
CA THR A 37 8.40 -1.08 -7.64
C THR A 37 8.78 -2.46 -8.16
N LYS A 38 7.93 -3.11 -8.96
CA LYS A 38 8.00 -4.55 -9.29
C LYS A 38 7.83 -5.50 -8.09
N SER A 39 7.44 -4.96 -6.93
CA SER A 39 7.17 -5.73 -5.72
C SER A 39 5.68 -6.07 -5.59
N ILE A 40 5.36 -7.08 -4.80
CA ILE A 40 4.00 -7.45 -4.40
C ILE A 40 3.91 -7.51 -2.88
N THR A 41 2.71 -7.40 -2.34
CA THR A 41 2.46 -7.81 -0.96
C THR A 41 2.37 -9.33 -0.90
N LEU A 42 2.76 -9.91 0.24
CA LEU A 42 2.56 -11.31 0.55
C LEU A 42 1.73 -11.38 1.82
N ASP A 43 0.50 -11.85 1.69
CA ASP A 43 -0.46 -11.95 2.78
C ASP A 43 -1.23 -13.27 2.67
N PRO A 44 -0.74 -14.34 3.29
CA PRO A 44 -1.38 -15.64 3.22
C PRO A 44 -2.81 -15.58 3.77
N GLY A 45 -3.79 -15.86 2.91
CA GLY A 45 -5.20 -15.83 3.27
C GLY A 45 -5.87 -14.46 3.12
N PHE A 46 -5.16 -13.43 2.62
CA PHE A 46 -5.72 -12.09 2.33
C PHE A 46 -6.43 -11.45 3.52
N VAL A 47 -5.95 -11.69 4.74
CA VAL A 47 -6.59 -11.18 5.96
C VAL A 47 -6.30 -9.68 6.14
N ASN A 48 -5.22 -9.17 5.54
CA ASN A 48 -4.70 -7.82 5.68
C ASN A 48 -4.55 -7.09 4.31
N THR A 49 -5.13 -7.63 3.23
CA THR A 49 -5.01 -7.11 1.86
C THR A 49 -6.38 -6.92 1.21
#